data_AF-A0A2T2N8M9-F1
#
_entry.id   AF-A0A2T2N8M9-F1
#
_cell.length_a   1.000
_cell.length_b   1.000
_cell.length_c   1.000
_cell.angle_alpha   90.00
_cell.angle_beta   90.00
_cell.angle_gamma   90.00
#
_symmetry.space_group_name_H-M   'P 1'
#
loop_
_entity.id
_entity.type
_entity.pdbx_description
1 polymer ?
#
loop_
_entity_poly.entity_id
_entity_poly.type
_entity_poly.pdbx_seq_one_letter_code
_entity_poly.pdbx_strand_id
1 'polypeptide(L)'
;MHSIRPQSRRMTAMSDSKAGSPAPSLASLVDRFRPDLAPFEDFYRDLHQHPELPTKEVRTVSLVAAKLKQLGYSDVIENIGGHGIVAILRNGPGRTALVRSELDALPIREEAKLPYSSTVRMEDSWGVERPVMHACAHDMHATCLLAASSLLLAAKQSWSGTLLVLFQPNEEWLGGAQAM
;
A
#
# COMPACT_ATOMS: atom_id res chain seq x y z
N MET A 1 48.29 -62.04 37.48
CA MET A 1 47.42 -62.01 36.28
C MET A 1 46.04 -61.50 36.69
N HIS A 2 45.74 -60.23 36.46
CA HIS A 2 44.39 -59.66 36.66
C HIS A 2 43.96 -59.02 35.35
N SER A 3 42.94 -59.62 34.73
CA SER A 3 42.38 -59.24 33.44
C SER A 3 41.34 -58.15 33.64
N ILE A 4 41.59 -56.97 33.08
CA ILE A 4 40.63 -55.85 33.03
C ILE A 4 39.86 -55.98 31.71
N ARG A 5 38.54 -56.21 31.78
CA ARG A 5 37.64 -56.14 30.62
C ARG A 5 37.19 -54.69 30.40
N PRO A 6 37.16 -54.17 29.15
CA PRO A 6 36.60 -52.86 28.89
C PRO A 6 35.07 -52.93 28.80
N GLN A 7 34.39 -52.01 29.48
CA GLN A 7 32.94 -51.81 29.34
C GLN A 7 32.66 -51.05 28.04
N SER A 8 31.83 -51.62 27.18
CA SER A 8 31.34 -50.99 25.95
C SER A 8 30.38 -49.84 26.29
N ARG A 9 30.78 -48.60 25.98
CA ARG A 9 29.88 -47.44 26.00
C ARG A 9 28.81 -47.61 24.91
N ARG A 10 27.54 -47.73 25.31
CA ARG A 10 26.39 -47.59 24.40
C ARG A 10 26.36 -46.14 23.91
N MET A 11 26.53 -45.93 22.61
CA MET A 11 26.17 -44.69 21.93
C MET A 11 24.64 -44.60 21.90
N THR A 12 24.09 -43.68 22.68
CA THR A 12 22.70 -43.25 22.54
C THR A 12 22.59 -42.50 21.22
N ALA A 13 21.74 -42.98 20.31
CA ALA A 13 21.44 -42.31 19.06
C ALA A 13 20.88 -40.91 19.37
N MET A 14 21.54 -39.87 18.85
CA MET A 14 20.99 -38.52 18.82
C MET A 14 19.75 -38.55 17.93
N SER A 15 18.61 -38.13 18.48
CA SER A 15 17.39 -37.93 17.72
C SER A 15 17.62 -36.87 16.64
N ASP A 16 17.41 -37.24 15.39
CA ASP A 16 17.37 -36.29 14.27
C ASP A 16 16.37 -35.18 14.58
N SER A 17 16.88 -33.97 14.76
CA SER A 17 16.08 -32.77 14.77
C SER A 17 15.43 -32.64 13.38
N LYS A 18 14.09 -32.66 13.33
CA LYS A 18 13.36 -32.28 12.13
C LYS A 18 13.83 -30.88 11.72
N ALA A 19 14.59 -30.79 10.64
CA ALA A 19 14.87 -29.53 9.97
C ALA A 19 13.54 -28.82 9.73
N GLY A 20 13.36 -27.64 10.33
CA GLY A 20 12.17 -26.83 10.12
C GLY A 20 12.02 -26.53 8.63
N SER A 21 10.79 -26.59 8.12
CA SER A 21 10.51 -26.26 6.73
C SER A 21 11.14 -24.91 6.35
N PRO A 22 11.71 -24.78 5.14
CA PRO A 22 12.30 -23.53 4.70
C PRO A 22 11.29 -22.39 4.81
N ALA A 23 11.78 -21.20 5.19
CA ALA A 23 10.95 -20.01 5.22
C ALA A 23 10.25 -19.81 3.86
N PRO A 24 8.98 -19.38 3.86
CA PRO A 24 8.25 -19.17 2.61
C PRO A 24 8.99 -18.15 1.72
N SER A 25 9.05 -18.40 0.42
CA SER A 25 9.60 -17.44 -0.53
C SER A 25 8.72 -16.19 -0.60
N LEU A 26 9.30 -15.05 -0.99
CA LEU A 26 8.53 -13.82 -1.17
C LEU A 26 7.36 -14.01 -2.15
N ALA A 27 7.59 -14.71 -3.25
CA ALA A 27 6.53 -15.03 -4.22
C ALA A 27 5.38 -15.81 -3.57
N SER A 28 5.69 -16.82 -2.74
CA SER A 28 4.66 -17.59 -2.04
C SER A 28 3.90 -16.77 -0.99
N LEU A 29 4.54 -15.80 -0.35
CA LEU A 29 3.88 -14.87 0.57
C LEU A 29 2.93 -13.95 -0.20
N VAL A 30 3.38 -13.40 -1.32
CA VAL A 30 2.54 -12.55 -2.16
C VAL A 30 1.34 -13.32 -2.68
N ASP A 31 1.52 -14.52 -3.23
CA ASP A 31 0.40 -15.32 -3.74
C ASP A 31 -0.58 -15.74 -2.63
N ARG A 32 -0.07 -16.04 -1.43
CA ARG A 32 -0.89 -16.43 -0.28
C ARG A 32 -1.74 -15.27 0.26
N PHE A 33 -1.19 -14.05 0.28
CA PHE A 33 -1.81 -12.88 0.90
C PHE A 33 -2.35 -11.86 -0.11
N ARG A 34 -2.26 -12.14 -1.42
CA ARG A 34 -2.84 -11.31 -2.47
C ARG A 34 -4.35 -11.17 -2.19
N PRO A 35 -4.88 -9.95 -2.06
CA PRO A 35 -6.31 -9.76 -1.87
C PRO A 35 -7.06 -10.09 -3.16
N ASP A 36 -8.37 -10.29 -3.05
CA ASP A 36 -9.25 -10.18 -4.22
C ASP A 36 -9.07 -8.78 -4.83
N LEU A 37 -8.76 -8.72 -6.13
CA LEU A 37 -8.47 -7.47 -6.83
C LEU A 37 -9.73 -6.77 -7.35
N ALA A 38 -10.86 -7.48 -7.50
CA ALA A 38 -12.08 -6.87 -8.05
C ALA A 38 -12.52 -5.60 -7.29
N PRO A 39 -12.53 -5.56 -5.93
CA PRO A 39 -12.87 -4.35 -5.19
C PRO A 39 -11.84 -3.22 -5.30
N PHE A 40 -10.62 -3.51 -5.77
CA PHE A 40 -9.59 -2.49 -6.04
C PHE A 40 -9.69 -2.01 -7.48
N GLU A 41 -10.03 -2.87 -8.44
CA GLU A 41 -10.36 -2.45 -9.79
C GLU A 41 -11.58 -1.51 -9.84
N ASP A 42 -12.61 -1.79 -9.03
CA ASP A 42 -13.75 -0.88 -8.86
C ASP A 42 -13.33 0.47 -8.27
N PHE A 43 -12.43 0.44 -7.29
CA PHE A 43 -11.89 1.66 -6.68
C PHE A 43 -11.05 2.48 -7.67
N TYR A 44 -10.21 1.81 -8.47
CA TYR A 44 -9.47 2.44 -9.56
C TYR A 44 -10.41 3.10 -10.56
N ARG A 45 -11.43 2.38 -11.05
CA ARG A 45 -12.39 2.93 -12.01
C ARG A 45 -13.14 4.14 -11.43
N ASP A 46 -13.49 4.09 -10.14
CA ASP A 46 -14.13 5.21 -9.46
C ASP A 46 -13.22 6.43 -9.38
N LEU A 47 -11.95 6.29 -8.99
CA LEU A 47 -11.00 7.41 -8.99
C LEU A 47 -10.75 7.95 -10.41
N HIS A 48 -10.56 7.05 -11.38
CA HIS A 48 -10.32 7.40 -12.79
C HIS A 48 -11.48 8.24 -13.37
N GLN A 49 -12.73 7.90 -13.02
CA GLN A 49 -13.93 8.63 -13.44
C GLN A 49 -14.11 9.98 -12.74
N HIS A 50 -13.54 10.16 -11.55
CA HIS A 50 -13.73 11.33 -10.71
C HIS A 50 -12.41 11.99 -10.30
N PRO A 51 -11.55 12.37 -11.26
CA PRO A 51 -10.25 12.93 -10.98
C PRO A 51 -10.36 14.34 -10.38
N GLU A 52 -9.42 14.69 -9.50
CA GLU A 52 -9.36 15.99 -8.84
C GLU A 52 -8.02 16.69 -9.11
N LEU A 53 -8.07 18.00 -9.33
CA LEU A 53 -6.87 18.81 -9.57
C LEU A 53 -5.99 18.94 -8.31
N PRO A 54 -4.70 19.30 -8.48
CA PRO A 54 -3.78 19.52 -7.38
C PRO A 54 -4.37 20.51 -6.36
N THR A 55 -4.23 20.23 -5.05
CA THR A 55 -4.80 20.98 -3.90
C THR A 55 -6.31 20.93 -3.74
N LYS A 56 -7.03 20.20 -4.61
CA LYS A 56 -8.49 20.08 -4.60
C LYS A 56 -8.97 18.63 -4.45
N GLU A 57 -8.12 17.74 -3.93
CA GLU A 57 -8.31 16.27 -3.88
C GLU A 57 -9.25 15.81 -2.75
N VAL A 58 -10.35 16.53 -2.52
CA VAL A 58 -11.25 16.37 -1.37
C VAL A 58 -11.94 14.99 -1.37
N ARG A 59 -12.48 14.57 -2.52
CA ARG A 59 -13.18 13.29 -2.67
C ARG A 59 -12.20 12.14 -2.61
N THR A 60 -11.09 12.26 -3.32
CA THR A 60 -10.06 11.25 -3.46
C THR A 60 -9.45 10.92 -2.11
N VAL A 61 -9.03 11.94 -1.33
CA VAL A 61 -8.51 11.71 0.03
C VAL A 61 -9.56 11.07 0.94
N SER A 62 -10.82 11.50 0.85
CA SER A 62 -11.91 10.95 1.68
C SER A 62 -12.13 9.45 1.40
N LEU A 63 -12.07 9.05 0.13
CA LEU A 63 -12.20 7.65 -0.27
C LEU A 63 -11.00 6.81 0.15
N VAL A 64 -9.79 7.34 0.00
CA VAL A 64 -8.56 6.67 0.47
C VAL A 64 -8.60 6.47 1.99
N ALA A 65 -8.98 7.49 2.76
CA ALA A 65 -9.14 7.40 4.21
C ALA A 65 -10.18 6.35 4.61
N ALA A 66 -11.34 6.35 3.94
CA ALA A 66 -12.39 5.37 4.17
C ALA A 66 -11.90 3.94 3.85
N LYS A 67 -11.20 3.75 2.73
CA LYS A 67 -10.68 2.44 2.33
C LYS A 67 -9.62 1.93 3.32
N LEU A 68 -8.69 2.77 3.77
CA LEU A 68 -7.70 2.40 4.80
C LEU A 68 -8.37 1.94 6.10
N LYS A 69 -9.39 2.68 6.56
CA LYS A 69 -10.18 2.32 7.75
C LYS A 69 -10.93 0.98 7.54
N GLN A 70 -11.54 0.78 6.37
CA GLN A 70 -12.19 -0.48 6.00
C GLN A 70 -11.22 -1.67 5.96
N LEU A 71 -9.98 -1.46 5.50
CA LEU A 71 -8.94 -2.48 5.50
C LEU A 71 -8.50 -2.86 6.93
N GLY A 72 -8.71 -1.99 7.92
CA GLY A 72 -8.37 -2.24 9.32
C GLY A 72 -7.19 -1.41 9.83
N TYR A 73 -6.79 -0.35 9.14
CA TYR A 73 -5.84 0.62 9.68
C TYR A 73 -6.53 1.52 10.70
N SER A 74 -6.10 1.44 11.96
CA SER A 74 -6.68 2.22 13.07
C SER A 74 -5.98 3.55 13.33
N ASP A 75 -4.74 3.69 12.87
CA ASP A 75 -3.91 4.89 13.04
C ASP A 75 -3.76 5.55 11.66
N VAL A 76 -4.72 6.43 11.34
CA VAL A 76 -4.81 7.15 10.06
C VAL A 76 -4.83 8.64 10.38
N ILE A 77 -3.80 9.35 9.93
CA ILE A 77 -3.63 10.79 10.15
C ILE A 77 -3.92 11.48 8.83
N GLU A 78 -4.97 12.30 8.82
CA GLU A 78 -5.47 13.05 7.66
C GLU A 78 -5.09 14.53 7.77
N ASN A 79 -5.23 15.26 6.66
CA ASN A 79 -5.01 16.72 6.55
C ASN A 79 -3.56 17.17 6.75
N ILE A 80 -2.59 16.35 6.35
CA ILE A 80 -1.17 16.72 6.34
C ILE A 80 -0.88 17.49 5.04
N GLY A 81 -0.39 18.73 5.14
CA GLY A 81 -0.08 19.53 3.95
C GLY A 81 -1.28 19.81 3.02
N GLY A 82 -2.50 19.85 3.57
CA GLY A 82 -3.75 20.00 2.82
C GLY A 82 -4.51 18.67 2.77
N HIS A 83 -4.41 17.93 1.67
CA HIS A 83 -5.12 16.65 1.47
C HIS A 83 -4.24 15.41 1.68
N GLY A 84 -3.07 15.55 2.32
CA GLY A 84 -2.19 14.42 2.60
C GLY A 84 -2.67 13.55 3.74
N ILE A 85 -2.39 12.26 3.61
CA ILE A 85 -2.79 11.23 4.57
C ILE A 85 -1.67 10.22 4.78
N VAL A 86 -1.47 9.79 6.02
CA VAL A 86 -0.57 8.68 6.35
C VAL A 86 -1.27 7.69 7.26
N ALA A 87 -1.19 6.40 6.93
CA ALA A 87 -1.61 5.32 7.80
C ALA A 87 -0.39 4.61 8.40
N ILE A 88 -0.43 4.37 9.71
CA ILE A 88 0.69 3.81 10.47
C ILE A 88 0.34 2.38 10.89
N LEU A 89 1.13 1.41 10.41
CA LEU A 89 0.99 0.00 10.79
C LEU A 89 2.19 -0.46 11.59
N ARG A 90 2.01 -0.54 12.91
CA ARG A 90 3.00 -1.08 13.85
C ARG A 90 2.86 -2.60 13.94
N ASN A 91 4.00 -3.29 13.87
CA ASN A 91 4.06 -4.74 13.85
C ASN A 91 5.34 -5.25 14.51
N GLY A 92 5.47 -5.02 15.83
CA GLY A 92 6.66 -5.43 16.58
C GLY A 92 7.90 -4.55 16.35
N PRO A 93 9.05 -4.91 16.95
CA PRO A 93 10.29 -4.16 16.81
C PRO A 93 10.87 -4.30 15.40
N GLY A 94 11.52 -3.25 14.90
CA GLY A 94 12.18 -3.30 13.60
C GLY A 94 12.32 -1.93 12.94
N ARG A 95 12.73 -1.95 11.68
CA ARG A 95 12.88 -0.73 10.87
C ARG A 95 11.50 -0.17 10.50
N THR A 96 11.50 1.12 10.20
CA THR A 96 10.36 1.79 9.56
C THR A 96 10.58 1.84 8.06
N ALA A 97 9.57 1.49 7.29
CA ALA A 97 9.53 1.69 5.84
C ALA A 97 8.33 2.59 5.49
N LEU A 98 8.54 3.49 4.53
CA LEU A 98 7.49 4.33 3.96
C LEU A 98 7.26 3.94 2.51
N VAL A 99 6.00 3.76 2.14
CA VAL A 99 5.54 3.57 0.77
C VAL A 99 4.57 4.70 0.43
N ARG A 100 4.76 5.31 -0.74
CA ARG A 100 4.11 6.56 -1.13
C ARG A 100 3.34 6.39 -2.44
N SER A 101 2.20 7.06 -2.53
CA SER A 101 1.45 7.33 -3.74
C SER A 101 1.02 8.80 -3.78
N GLU A 102 0.63 9.27 -4.95
CA GLU A 102 0.03 10.57 -5.23
C GLU A 102 -1.51 10.47 -5.23
N LEU A 103 -2.19 11.62 -5.28
CA LEU A 103 -3.66 11.71 -5.28
C LEU A 103 -4.22 12.53 -6.46
N ASP A 104 -3.46 13.48 -6.97
CA ASP A 104 -3.94 14.50 -7.91
C ASP A 104 -3.97 14.04 -9.36
N ALA A 105 -4.75 14.75 -10.17
CA ALA A 105 -4.89 14.55 -11.59
C ALA A 105 -4.42 15.80 -12.37
N LEU A 106 -4.58 15.78 -13.70
CA LEU A 106 -4.15 16.87 -14.59
C LEU A 106 -5.33 17.52 -15.33
N PRO A 107 -5.21 18.82 -15.69
CA PRO A 107 -6.24 19.56 -16.46
C PRO A 107 -6.21 19.19 -17.96
N ILE A 108 -6.35 17.89 -18.25
CA ILE A 108 -6.28 17.28 -19.58
C ILE A 108 -7.61 16.62 -19.91
N ARG A 109 -8.02 16.70 -21.18
CA ARG A 109 -9.18 15.96 -21.70
C ARG A 109 -8.79 14.50 -21.92
N GLU A 110 -9.57 13.59 -21.36
CA GLU A 110 -9.40 12.18 -21.65
C GLU A 110 -9.91 11.78 -23.05
N GLU A 111 -9.11 11.02 -23.80
CA GLU A 111 -9.44 10.53 -25.14
C GLU A 111 -9.57 9.00 -25.23
N ALA A 112 -9.34 8.27 -24.13
CA ALA A 112 -9.26 6.80 -24.13
C ALA A 112 -10.58 6.09 -24.49
N LYS A 113 -11.73 6.80 -24.45
CA LYS A 113 -13.08 6.29 -24.77
C LYS A 113 -13.43 5.00 -24.01
N LEU A 114 -12.93 4.86 -22.79
CA LEU A 114 -13.25 3.74 -21.92
C LEU A 114 -14.64 3.97 -21.31
N PRO A 115 -15.37 2.91 -20.91
CA PRO A 115 -16.65 3.05 -20.20
C PRO A 115 -16.54 3.87 -18.90
N TYR A 116 -15.31 4.02 -18.40
CA TYR A 116 -14.98 4.76 -17.19
C TYR A 116 -14.05 5.95 -17.44
N SER A 117 -14.01 6.47 -18.66
CA SER A 117 -13.29 7.73 -18.92
C SER A 117 -13.93 8.89 -18.17
N SER A 118 -13.10 9.78 -17.64
CA SER A 118 -13.52 11.00 -16.96
C SER A 118 -14.27 11.94 -17.90
N THR A 119 -15.34 12.53 -17.37
CA THR A 119 -16.04 13.68 -17.96
C THR A 119 -15.99 14.90 -17.04
N VAL A 120 -15.20 14.84 -15.96
CA VAL A 120 -15.12 15.88 -14.93
C VAL A 120 -14.49 17.15 -15.50
N ARG A 121 -15.00 18.30 -15.05
CA ARG A 121 -14.39 19.61 -15.26
C ARG A 121 -14.21 20.32 -13.92
N MET A 122 -13.11 21.03 -13.76
CA MET A 122 -12.77 21.81 -12.57
C MET A 122 -12.04 23.10 -12.95
N GLU A 123 -12.20 24.11 -12.12
CA GLU A 123 -11.47 25.36 -12.20
C GLU A 123 -9.98 25.13 -11.87
N ASP A 124 -9.07 25.56 -12.74
CA ASP A 124 -7.63 25.53 -12.47
C ASP A 124 -7.19 26.71 -11.56
N SER A 125 -5.88 26.85 -11.27
CA SER A 125 -5.35 27.95 -10.44
C SER A 125 -5.54 29.34 -11.04
N TRP A 126 -5.92 29.44 -12.32
CA TRP A 126 -6.16 30.70 -13.01
C TRP A 126 -7.66 31.04 -13.12
N GLY A 127 -8.53 30.26 -12.48
CA GLY A 127 -9.97 30.48 -12.57
C GLY A 127 -10.60 29.92 -13.84
N VAL A 128 -9.91 29.06 -14.58
CA VAL A 128 -10.40 28.55 -15.88
C VAL A 128 -10.91 27.12 -15.74
N GLU A 129 -12.15 26.88 -16.18
CA GLU A 129 -12.76 25.54 -16.21
C GLU A 129 -12.08 24.62 -17.24
N ARG A 130 -11.36 23.60 -16.76
CA ARG A 130 -10.64 22.60 -17.57
C ARG A 130 -11.25 21.21 -17.43
N PRO A 131 -11.24 20.38 -18.48
CA PRO A 131 -11.45 18.95 -18.30
C PRO A 131 -10.32 18.36 -17.44
N VAL A 132 -10.62 17.30 -16.68
CA VAL A 132 -9.67 16.69 -15.75
C VAL A 132 -9.54 15.19 -16.03
N MET A 133 -8.31 14.67 -16.00
CA MET A 133 -7.99 13.25 -16.23
C MET A 133 -6.78 12.84 -15.37
N HIS A 134 -6.78 11.61 -14.85
CA HIS A 134 -5.56 10.96 -14.35
C HIS A 134 -4.63 10.54 -15.50
N ALA A 135 -3.99 11.51 -16.16
CA ALA A 135 -3.06 11.24 -17.25
C ALA A 135 -1.68 10.70 -16.79
N CYS A 136 -1.36 10.85 -15.50
CA CYS A 136 -0.16 10.31 -14.85
C CYS A 136 -0.44 9.09 -13.94
N ALA A 137 -1.66 8.53 -14.01
CA ALA A 137 -2.04 7.30 -13.33
C ALA A 137 -2.00 7.33 -11.78
N HIS A 138 -2.15 8.51 -11.16
CA HIS A 138 -2.15 8.63 -9.69
C HIS A 138 -3.31 7.86 -9.02
N ASP A 139 -4.44 7.68 -9.73
CA ASP A 139 -5.52 6.76 -9.35
C ASP A 139 -5.07 5.30 -9.27
N MET A 140 -4.31 4.82 -10.25
CA MET A 140 -3.75 3.47 -10.28
C MET A 140 -2.67 3.30 -9.20
N HIS A 141 -1.81 4.30 -9.00
CA HIS A 141 -0.80 4.28 -7.94
C HIS A 141 -1.47 4.15 -6.57
N ALA A 142 -2.50 4.96 -6.30
CA ALA A 142 -3.22 4.95 -5.04
C ALA A 142 -3.93 3.61 -4.81
N THR A 143 -4.57 3.09 -5.86
CA THR A 143 -5.23 1.78 -5.82
C THR A 143 -4.25 0.65 -5.55
N CYS A 144 -3.11 0.63 -6.25
CA CYS A 144 -2.05 -0.36 -6.04
C CYS A 144 -1.52 -0.30 -4.61
N LEU A 145 -1.32 0.90 -4.07
CA LEU A 145 -0.85 1.08 -2.70
C LEU A 145 -1.87 0.58 -1.68
N LEU A 146 -3.16 0.79 -1.89
CA LEU A 146 -4.23 0.24 -1.05
C LEU A 146 -4.26 -1.30 -1.09
N ALA A 147 -4.09 -1.90 -2.27
CA ALA A 147 -4.02 -3.36 -2.42
C ALA A 147 -2.78 -3.95 -1.73
N ALA A 148 -1.61 -3.30 -1.90
CA ALA A 148 -0.38 -3.68 -1.21
C ALA A 148 -0.51 -3.53 0.32
N SER A 149 -1.20 -2.49 0.78
CA SER A 149 -1.49 -2.25 2.20
C SER A 149 -2.36 -3.37 2.78
N SER A 150 -3.40 -3.80 2.05
CA SER A 150 -4.22 -4.95 2.43
C SER A 150 -3.39 -6.24 2.58
N LEU A 151 -2.52 -6.52 1.61
CA LEU A 151 -1.61 -7.67 1.65
C LEU A 151 -0.66 -7.61 2.85
N LEU A 152 0.01 -6.47 3.06
CA LEU A 152 0.97 -6.30 4.15
C LEU A 152 0.31 -6.39 5.53
N LEU A 153 -0.93 -5.93 5.65
CA LEU A 153 -1.74 -6.09 6.85
C LEU A 153 -2.12 -7.56 7.10
N ALA A 154 -2.53 -8.30 6.07
CA ALA A 154 -2.84 -9.73 6.19
C ALA A 154 -1.59 -10.58 6.49
N ALA A 155 -0.44 -10.17 5.95
CA ALA A 155 0.84 -10.85 6.10
C ALA A 155 1.63 -10.43 7.36
N LYS A 156 1.01 -9.82 8.37
CA LYS A 156 1.70 -9.32 9.58
C LYS A 156 2.60 -10.34 10.27
N GLN A 157 2.27 -11.63 10.22
CA GLN A 157 3.10 -12.68 10.83
C GLN A 157 4.41 -12.94 10.08
N SER A 158 4.56 -12.40 8.87
CA SER A 158 5.70 -12.63 7.97
C SER A 158 6.70 -11.48 7.94
N TRP A 159 6.47 -10.41 8.71
CA TRP A 159 7.39 -9.27 8.81
C TRP A 159 7.34 -8.63 10.21
N SER A 160 8.30 -7.77 10.53
CA SER A 160 8.35 -7.03 11.80
C SER A 160 8.90 -5.61 11.58
N GLY A 161 8.35 -4.62 12.29
CA GLY A 161 8.72 -3.21 12.17
C GLY A 161 7.52 -2.26 12.11
N THR A 162 7.67 -1.14 11.40
CA THR A 162 6.58 -0.18 11.16
C THR A 162 6.47 0.14 9.66
N LEU A 163 5.25 0.11 9.13
CA LEU A 163 4.95 0.54 7.78
C LEU A 163 4.19 1.87 7.83
N LEU A 164 4.65 2.86 7.08
CA LEU A 164 3.95 4.11 6.81
C LEU A 164 3.41 4.04 5.38
N VAL A 165 2.10 4.14 5.24
CA VAL A 165 1.40 4.17 3.96
C VAL A 165 0.97 5.61 3.72
N LEU A 166 1.67 6.31 2.83
CA LEU A 166 1.49 7.74 2.61
C LEU A 166 0.82 7.99 1.26
N PHE A 167 -0.20 8.84 1.25
CA PHE A 167 -0.78 9.38 0.03
C PHE A 167 -0.60 10.89 0.03
N GLN A 168 0.12 11.37 -0.96
CA GLN A 168 0.55 12.76 -1.10
C GLN A 168 -0.39 13.51 -2.04
N PRO A 169 -0.87 14.70 -1.67
CA PRO A 169 -1.60 15.55 -2.60
C PRO A 169 -0.61 16.29 -3.52
N ASN A 170 -1.13 17.03 -4.49
CA ASN A 170 -0.44 18.12 -5.17
C ASN A 170 0.99 17.77 -5.64
N GLU A 171 1.16 16.61 -6.27
CA GLU A 171 2.43 16.20 -6.85
C GLU A 171 2.74 16.99 -8.11
N GLU A 172 1.75 17.21 -8.97
CA GLU A 172 1.93 17.76 -10.32
C GLU A 172 2.38 19.24 -10.28
N TRP A 173 2.12 19.96 -9.19
CA TRP A 173 2.64 21.32 -8.98
C TRP A 173 3.82 21.38 -8.00
N LEU A 174 4.40 20.22 -7.68
CA LEU A 174 5.62 20.08 -6.86
C LEU A 174 5.51 20.64 -5.43
N GLY A 175 4.28 20.87 -4.94
CA GLY A 175 4.03 21.49 -3.64
C GLY A 175 3.72 20.50 -2.52
N GLY A 176 3.16 19.33 -2.86
CA GLY A 176 2.65 18.39 -1.87
C GLY A 176 3.72 17.77 -0.98
N ALA A 177 4.85 17.38 -1.55
CA ALA A 177 5.93 16.72 -0.81
C ALA A 177 6.55 17.64 0.26
N GLN A 178 6.70 18.93 -0.05
CA GLN A 178 7.25 19.91 0.90
C GLN A 178 6.27 20.24 2.03
N ALA A 179 4.96 20.13 1.75
CA ALA A 179 3.91 20.46 2.71
C ALA A 179 3.65 19.34 3.73
N MET A 180 4.13 18.11 3.47
CA MET A 180 3.99 16.94 4.34
C MET A 180 5.23 16.68 5.18
#